data_AF-A0A0K2VKW4-F1
#
_entry.id   AF-A0A0K2VKW4-F1
#
_cell.length_a   1.000
_cell.length_b   1.000
_cell.length_c   1.000
_cell.angle_alpha   90.00
_cell.angle_beta   90.00
_cell.angle_gamma   90.00
#
_symmetry.space_group_name_H-M   'P 1'
#
loop_
_entity.id
_entity.type
_entity.pdbx_description
1 polymer ?
#
loop_
_entity_poly.entity_id
_entity_poly.type
_entity_poly.pdbx_seq_one_letter_code
_entity_poly.pdbx_strand_id
1 'polypeptide(L)'
;MNMVNHDKVEFIKRVVELTHEKVLPIYYCKQGPHFVFYVQSKDEVQSLRNVEKNLGIGINMRMENQSPPDTHLTQTVNEKLQEVMSSRYNTNTKALDLKIFHEDKQFLGEPLFTPLYRTNVLNTITKTIMQYIPELEAMDISCNRLRMLDSFIDLVPKTPNVKIFYLNDNLIHDFEELEKVKAWPLVNLRLEGNPLIRKFRDNTSYIRYTCEILE
;
A
#
# COMPACT_ATOMS: atom_id res chain seq x y z
N MET A 1 -22.83 -27.99 9.94
CA MET A 1 -23.17 -26.62 10.38
C MET A 1 -23.13 -25.74 9.14
N ASN A 2 -24.22 -25.04 8.81
CA ASN A 2 -24.38 -24.28 7.55
C ASN A 2 -23.64 -22.94 7.61
N MET A 3 -22.74 -22.69 6.66
CA MET A 3 -21.93 -21.46 6.52
C MET A 3 -22.71 -20.20 6.11
N VAL A 4 -24.04 -20.20 6.23
CA VAL A 4 -24.89 -19.09 5.81
C VAL A 4 -24.78 -17.90 6.77
N ASN A 5 -24.33 -18.12 8.01
CA ASN A 5 -24.39 -17.13 9.10
C ASN A 5 -23.05 -16.78 9.78
N HIS A 6 -21.89 -17.24 9.28
CA HIS A 6 -20.63 -16.72 9.82
C HIS A 6 -20.35 -15.33 9.24
N ASP A 7 -20.06 -14.38 10.12
CA ASP A 7 -19.57 -13.05 9.78
C ASP A 7 -18.33 -13.21 8.88
N LYS A 8 -18.40 -12.61 7.69
CA LYS A 8 -17.36 -12.63 6.67
C LYS A 8 -16.00 -12.18 7.24
N VAL A 9 -16.03 -11.27 8.20
CA VAL A 9 -14.83 -10.78 8.90
C VAL A 9 -14.25 -11.85 9.83
N GLU A 10 -15.10 -12.61 10.51
CA GLU A 10 -14.68 -13.65 11.46
C GLU A 10 -13.98 -14.82 10.74
N PHE A 11 -14.48 -15.20 9.57
CA PHE A 11 -13.81 -16.22 8.74
C PHE A 11 -12.40 -15.78 8.33
N ILE A 12 -12.26 -14.53 7.87
CA ILE A 12 -10.95 -14.00 7.45
C ILE A 12 -10.00 -13.87 8.63
N LYS A 13 -10.47 -13.36 9.76
CA LYS A 13 -9.68 -13.33 11.01
C LYS A 13 -9.19 -14.74 11.37
N ARG A 14 -10.05 -15.75 11.27
CA ARG A 14 -9.65 -17.13 11.57
C ARG A 14 -8.59 -17.67 10.61
N VAL A 15 -8.68 -17.35 9.32
CA VAL A 15 -7.64 -17.72 8.33
C VAL A 15 -6.31 -17.04 8.65
N VAL A 16 -6.34 -15.74 9.00
CA VAL A 16 -5.14 -14.98 9.40
C VAL A 16 -4.52 -15.59 10.66
N GLU A 17 -5.32 -15.94 11.66
CA GLU A 17 -4.86 -16.61 12.89
C GLU A 17 -4.21 -17.97 12.62
N LEU A 18 -4.88 -18.83 11.83
CA LEU A 18 -4.39 -20.18 11.53
C LEU A 18 -3.12 -20.18 10.67
N THR A 19 -2.83 -19.06 10.00
CA THR A 19 -1.59 -18.87 9.24
C THR A 19 -0.51 -18.16 10.04
N HIS A 20 -0.77 -17.82 11.30
CA HIS A 20 0.13 -17.01 12.14
C HIS A 20 0.48 -15.66 11.50
N GLU A 21 -0.54 -14.96 10.98
CA GLU A 21 -0.41 -13.66 10.29
C GLU A 21 0.44 -13.69 9.01
N LYS A 22 0.82 -14.88 8.52
CA LYS A 22 1.58 -15.01 7.27
C LYS A 22 0.76 -14.72 6.02
N VAL A 23 -0.57 -14.74 6.13
CA VAL A 23 -1.48 -14.50 5.02
C VAL A 23 -2.30 -13.27 5.30
N LEU A 24 -2.30 -12.33 4.35
CA LEU A 24 -3.10 -11.12 4.39
C LEU A 24 -4.09 -11.12 3.22
N PRO A 25 -5.32 -11.64 3.42
CA PRO A 25 -6.32 -11.69 2.38
C PRO A 25 -6.69 -10.29 1.87
N ILE A 26 -6.62 -10.11 0.56
CA ILE A 26 -7.05 -8.89 -0.13
C ILE A 26 -8.28 -9.18 -1.00
N TYR A 27 -9.09 -8.15 -1.26
CA TYR A 27 -10.29 -8.25 -2.11
C TYR A 27 -11.22 -9.40 -1.71
N TYR A 28 -11.87 -9.32 -0.55
CA TYR A 28 -12.81 -10.35 -0.11
C TYR A 28 -14.23 -10.09 -0.63
N CYS A 29 -14.75 -11.01 -1.45
CA CYS A 29 -16.12 -10.96 -1.94
C CYS A 29 -16.84 -12.32 -1.84
N LYS A 30 -18.18 -12.27 -1.80
CA LYS A 30 -19.03 -13.46 -1.89
C LYS A 30 -19.51 -13.62 -3.34
N GLN A 31 -19.25 -14.77 -3.93
CA GLN A 31 -19.67 -15.12 -5.30
C GLN A 31 -20.57 -16.36 -5.23
N GLY A 32 -21.89 -16.14 -5.19
CA GLY A 32 -22.86 -17.22 -4.99
C GLY A 32 -22.63 -17.94 -3.65
N PRO A 33 -22.38 -19.26 -3.64
CA PRO A 33 -22.07 -20.01 -2.42
C PRO A 33 -20.60 -19.90 -1.99
N HIS A 34 -19.74 -19.28 -2.78
CA HIS A 34 -18.30 -19.21 -2.54
C HIS A 34 -17.88 -17.89 -1.91
N PHE A 35 -16.83 -17.95 -1.10
CA PHE A 35 -16.07 -16.78 -0.67
C PHE A 35 -14.76 -16.76 -1.44
N VAL A 36 -14.42 -15.60 -1.98
CA VAL A 36 -13.23 -15.40 -2.82
C VAL A 36 -12.40 -14.29 -2.20
N PHE A 37 -11.10 -14.54 -2.07
CA PHE A 37 -10.08 -13.57 -1.69
C PHE A 37 -8.80 -13.87 -2.43
N TYR A 38 -7.90 -12.91 -2.45
CA TYR A 38 -6.63 -13.00 -3.15
C TYR A 38 -5.48 -12.88 -2.15
N VAL A 39 -4.33 -13.41 -2.55
CA VAL A 39 -3.05 -13.31 -1.82
C VAL A 39 -1.98 -12.86 -2.80
N GLN A 40 -0.88 -12.32 -2.30
CA GLN A 40 0.11 -11.62 -3.11
C GLN A 40 1.36 -12.43 -3.41
N SER A 41 1.58 -13.55 -2.72
CA SER A 41 2.79 -14.36 -2.83
C SER A 41 2.54 -15.86 -2.85
N LYS A 42 3.50 -16.61 -3.41
CA LYS A 42 3.49 -18.08 -3.36
C LYS A 42 3.63 -18.62 -1.95
N ASP A 43 4.30 -17.89 -1.06
CA ASP A 43 4.49 -18.27 0.33
C ASP A 43 3.19 -18.19 1.13
N GLU A 44 2.34 -17.20 0.84
CA GLU A 44 0.98 -17.12 1.35
C GLU A 44 0.13 -18.29 0.86
N VAL A 45 0.18 -18.60 -0.44
CA VAL A 45 -0.52 -19.75 -1.03
C VAL A 45 -0.10 -21.05 -0.33
N GLN A 46 1.20 -21.23 -0.08
CA GLN A 46 1.70 -22.41 0.61
C GLN A 46 1.24 -22.48 2.08
N SER A 47 1.14 -21.33 2.75
CA SER A 47 0.63 -21.24 4.12
C SER A 47 -0.86 -21.61 4.21
N LEU A 48 -1.66 -21.27 3.20
CA LEU A 48 -3.08 -21.63 3.13
C LEU A 48 -3.34 -23.14 2.97
N ARG A 49 -2.42 -23.91 2.36
CA ARG A 49 -2.59 -25.37 2.18
C ARG A 49 -2.73 -26.12 3.49
N ASN A 50 -2.14 -25.60 4.56
CA ASN A 50 -2.23 -26.20 5.89
C ASN A 50 -3.50 -25.79 6.65
N VAL A 51 -4.15 -24.71 6.22
CA VAL A 51 -5.34 -24.15 6.88
C VAL A 51 -6.57 -25.03 6.63
N GLU A 52 -6.70 -25.62 5.44
CA GLU A 52 -7.85 -26.48 5.07
C GLU A 52 -8.06 -27.62 6.07
N LYS A 53 -6.97 -28.28 6.49
CA LYS A 53 -7.01 -29.38 7.47
C LYS A 53 -7.37 -28.91 8.89
N ASN A 54 -7.05 -27.66 9.23
CA ASN A 54 -7.18 -27.11 10.57
C ASN A 54 -8.46 -26.31 10.79
N LEU A 55 -9.17 -25.95 9.72
CA LEU A 55 -10.45 -25.23 9.81
C LEU A 55 -11.58 -26.09 10.39
N GLY A 56 -11.45 -27.43 10.39
CA GLY A 56 -12.40 -28.35 11.05
C GLY A 56 -13.82 -28.36 10.45
N ILE A 57 -14.02 -27.63 9.36
CA ILE A 57 -15.27 -27.49 8.62
C ILE A 57 -14.96 -28.01 7.22
N GLY A 58 -15.87 -28.75 6.59
CA GLY A 58 -15.71 -29.28 5.22
C GLY A 58 -15.65 -28.19 4.13
N ILE A 59 -14.70 -27.27 4.26
CA ILE A 59 -14.39 -26.16 3.38
C ILE A 59 -13.33 -26.67 2.43
N ASN A 60 -13.66 -26.73 1.14
CA ASN A 60 -12.70 -27.01 0.10
C ASN A 60 -12.13 -25.67 -0.40
N MET A 61 -10.81 -25.50 -0.32
CA MET A 61 -10.15 -24.30 -0.85
C MET A 61 -9.57 -24.60 -2.23
N ARG A 62 -10.13 -23.95 -3.25
CA ARG A 62 -9.59 -23.97 -4.61
C ARG A 62 -8.70 -22.76 -4.82
N MET A 63 -7.43 -23.02 -5.17
CA MET A 63 -6.45 -21.99 -5.46
C MET A 63 -6.30 -21.84 -6.97
N GLU A 64 -6.43 -20.62 -7.47
CA GLU A 64 -6.23 -20.27 -8.88
C GLU A 64 -5.24 -19.13 -9.03
N ASN A 65 -4.49 -19.12 -10.12
CA ASN A 65 -3.60 -18.02 -10.43
C ASN A 65 -4.38 -16.95 -11.19
N GLN A 66 -4.96 -15.99 -10.45
CA GLN A 66 -5.71 -14.87 -11.01
C GLN A 66 -5.33 -13.57 -10.31
N SER A 67 -5.39 -12.47 -11.06
CA SER A 67 -5.25 -11.12 -10.49
C SER A 67 -6.55 -10.69 -9.79
N PRO A 68 -6.47 -9.94 -8.68
CA PRO A 68 -7.64 -9.31 -8.09
C PRO A 68 -8.31 -8.38 -9.11
N PRO A 69 -9.66 -8.28 -9.11
CA PRO A 69 -10.35 -7.33 -9.94
C PRO A 69 -9.91 -5.89 -9.67
N ASP A 70 -10.13 -5.03 -10.66
CA ASP A 70 -9.94 -3.61 -10.46
C ASP A 70 -11.01 -3.08 -9.51
N THR A 71 -10.55 -2.34 -8.49
CA THR A 71 -11.46 -1.66 -7.57
C THR A 71 -11.89 -0.36 -8.21
N HIS A 72 -13.19 -0.25 -8.54
CA HIS A 72 -13.78 1.02 -8.94
C HIS A 72 -13.79 1.96 -7.73
N LEU A 73 -13.21 3.15 -7.89
CA LEU A 73 -13.12 4.17 -6.84
C LEU A 73 -14.47 4.88 -6.68
N THR A 74 -15.43 4.19 -6.07
CA THR A 74 -16.72 4.78 -5.69
C THR A 74 -16.54 5.71 -4.50
N GLN A 75 -17.58 6.50 -4.21
CA GLN A 75 -17.61 7.37 -3.03
C GLN A 75 -17.27 6.62 -1.74
N THR A 76 -17.87 5.44 -1.53
CA THR A 76 -17.61 4.58 -0.37
C THR A 76 -16.17 4.12 -0.28
N VAL A 77 -15.53 3.79 -1.42
CA VAL A 77 -14.10 3.43 -1.43
C VAL A 77 -13.24 4.63 -1.05
N ASN A 78 -13.55 5.81 -1.59
CA ASN A 78 -12.82 7.04 -1.28
C ASN A 78 -12.95 7.43 0.20
N GLU A 79 -14.13 7.27 0.79
CA GLU A 79 -14.36 7.47 2.23
C GLU A 79 -13.51 6.50 3.06
N LYS A 80 -13.44 5.22 2.66
CA LYS A 80 -12.60 4.24 3.36
C LYS A 80 -11.12 4.57 3.25
N LEU A 81 -10.65 5.01 2.08
CA LEU A 81 -9.27 5.48 1.90
C LEU A 81 -8.96 6.67 2.82
N GLN A 82 -9.88 7.63 2.93
CA GLN A 82 -9.74 8.79 3.81
C GLN A 82 -9.72 8.40 5.29
N GLU A 83 -10.56 7.45 5.72
CA GLU A 83 -10.56 6.93 7.10
C GLU A 83 -9.20 6.32 7.45
N VAL A 84 -8.66 5.46 6.57
CA VAL A 84 -7.35 4.84 6.77
C VAL A 84 -6.25 5.91 6.81
N MET A 85 -6.23 6.83 5.85
CA MET A 85 -5.26 7.94 5.85
C MET A 85 -5.34 8.78 7.13
N SER A 86 -6.55 9.09 7.59
CA SER A 86 -6.75 9.87 8.82
C SER A 86 -6.20 9.13 10.04
N SER A 87 -6.42 7.81 10.12
CA SER A 87 -5.89 6.99 11.22
C SER A 87 -4.35 6.87 11.22
N ARG A 88 -3.72 7.07 10.05
CA ARG A 88 -2.26 7.04 9.86
C ARG A 88 -1.61 8.42 9.82
N TYR A 89 -2.39 9.48 9.97
CA TYR A 89 -1.90 10.86 10.01
C TYR A 89 -1.64 11.29 11.45
N ASN A 90 -0.42 11.73 11.73
CA ASN A 90 -0.05 12.33 13.00
C ASN A 90 -0.15 13.84 12.90
N THR A 91 -1.13 14.43 13.58
CA THR A 91 -1.40 15.88 13.56
C THR A 91 -0.33 16.71 14.25
N ASN A 92 0.40 16.15 15.23
CA ASN A 92 1.45 16.88 15.95
C ASN A 92 2.70 17.06 15.09
N THR A 93 3.08 16.02 14.35
CA THR A 93 4.26 16.03 13.48
C THR A 93 3.92 16.33 12.02
N LYS A 94 2.62 16.45 11.70
CA LYS A 94 2.08 16.55 10.34
C LYS A 94 2.69 15.51 9.42
N ALA A 95 2.76 14.27 9.92
CA ALA A 95 3.37 13.14 9.23
C ALA A 95 2.29 12.16 8.79
N LEU A 96 2.34 11.75 7.53
CA LEU A 96 1.43 10.74 6.98
C LEU A 96 2.20 9.46 6.69
N ASP A 97 1.79 8.37 7.35
CA ASP A 97 2.31 7.03 7.09
C ASP A 97 1.43 6.32 6.04
N LEU A 98 1.98 6.07 4.86
CA LEU A 98 1.38 5.27 3.79
C LEU A 98 2.20 4.01 3.52
N LYS A 99 3.09 3.59 4.42
CA LYS A 99 3.91 2.40 4.27
C LYS A 99 3.02 1.15 4.15
N ILE A 100 3.30 0.32 3.14
CA ILE A 100 2.54 -0.93 2.85
C ILE A 100 1.02 -0.69 2.95
N PHE A 101 0.53 0.34 2.26
CA PHE A 101 -0.81 0.88 2.51
C PHE A 101 -1.92 -0.16 2.28
N HIS A 102 -1.82 -0.95 1.21
CA HIS A 102 -2.83 -1.95 0.82
C HIS A 102 -2.97 -3.13 1.79
N GLU A 103 -2.07 -3.27 2.74
CA GLU A 103 -2.13 -4.29 3.80
C GLU A 103 -2.72 -3.74 5.10
N ASP A 104 -3.30 -2.53 5.10
CA ASP A 104 -3.97 -1.99 6.27
C ASP A 104 -5.07 -2.93 6.77
N LYS A 105 -5.09 -3.18 8.08
CA LYS A 105 -6.06 -4.07 8.73
C LYS A 105 -7.50 -3.60 8.54
N GLN A 106 -7.73 -2.31 8.30
CA GLN A 106 -9.06 -1.75 8.02
C GLN A 106 -9.58 -2.15 6.63
N PHE A 107 -8.74 -2.67 5.73
CA PHE A 107 -9.18 -3.27 4.47
C PHE A 107 -9.51 -4.76 4.59
N LEU A 108 -9.19 -5.40 5.72
CA LEU A 108 -9.43 -6.84 5.90
C LEU A 108 -10.91 -7.16 5.85
N GLY A 109 -11.25 -8.14 5.01
CA GLY A 109 -12.64 -8.47 4.78
C GLY A 109 -13.37 -7.38 4.01
N GLU A 110 -12.72 -6.52 3.23
CA GLU A 110 -13.43 -5.65 2.29
C GLU A 110 -13.24 -6.15 0.86
N PRO A 111 -14.21 -5.96 -0.06
CA PRO A 111 -14.05 -6.27 -1.48
C PRO A 111 -13.19 -5.22 -2.17
N LEU A 112 -12.10 -4.82 -1.52
CA LEU A 112 -11.23 -3.71 -1.91
C LEU A 112 -9.81 -4.20 -2.11
N PHE A 113 -9.19 -3.70 -3.17
CA PHE A 113 -7.76 -3.80 -3.38
C PHE A 113 -7.26 -2.50 -3.97
N THR A 114 -6.74 -1.65 -3.09
CA THR A 114 -6.32 -0.27 -3.41
C THR A 114 -4.82 -0.08 -3.15
N PRO A 115 -3.94 -0.81 -3.87
CA PRO A 115 -2.50 -0.57 -3.79
C PRO A 115 -2.11 0.75 -4.45
N LEU A 116 -1.11 1.42 -3.85
CA LEU A 116 -0.64 2.72 -4.33
C LEU A 116 0.08 2.66 -5.68
N TYR A 117 0.55 1.47 -6.11
CA TYR A 117 1.10 1.32 -7.46
C TYR A 117 0.03 1.41 -8.57
N ARG A 118 -1.27 1.44 -8.23
CA ARG A 118 -2.34 1.75 -9.19
C ARG A 118 -2.51 3.27 -9.27
N THR A 119 -2.31 3.84 -10.47
CA THR A 119 -2.34 5.30 -10.71
C THR A 119 -3.61 5.98 -10.23
N ASN A 120 -4.78 5.36 -10.42
CA ASN A 120 -6.04 5.93 -9.96
C ASN A 120 -6.11 6.04 -8.42
N VAL A 121 -5.62 5.03 -7.70
CA VAL A 121 -5.55 5.04 -6.23
C VAL A 121 -4.59 6.12 -5.77
N LEU A 122 -3.36 6.16 -6.31
CA LEU A 122 -2.36 7.15 -5.93
C LEU A 122 -2.86 8.58 -6.20
N ASN A 123 -3.50 8.83 -7.34
CA ASN A 123 -4.11 10.12 -7.66
C ASN A 123 -5.20 10.52 -6.65
N THR A 124 -6.00 9.57 -6.16
CA THR A 124 -6.98 9.86 -5.10
C THR A 124 -6.27 10.24 -3.81
N ILE A 125 -5.25 9.48 -3.40
CA ILE A 125 -4.46 9.78 -2.19
C ILE A 125 -3.82 11.17 -2.28
N THR A 126 -3.15 11.50 -3.39
CA THR A 126 -2.52 12.82 -3.55
C THR A 126 -3.55 13.95 -3.56
N LYS A 127 -4.71 13.76 -4.22
CA LYS A 127 -5.83 14.73 -4.15
C LYS A 127 -6.36 14.92 -2.74
N THR A 128 -6.51 13.85 -1.97
CA THR A 128 -6.92 13.93 -0.56
C THR A 128 -5.90 14.72 0.26
N ILE A 129 -4.60 14.49 0.06
CA ILE A 129 -3.54 15.25 0.75
C ILE A 129 -3.64 16.74 0.40
N MET A 130 -3.73 17.09 -0.89
CA MET A 130 -3.84 18.48 -1.34
C MET A 130 -5.07 19.19 -0.77
N GLN A 131 -6.18 18.47 -0.60
CA GLN A 131 -7.44 19.04 -0.16
C GLN A 131 -7.50 19.25 1.36
N TYR A 132 -7.02 18.27 2.14
CA TYR A 132 -7.30 18.21 3.57
C TYR A 132 -6.09 18.47 4.46
N ILE A 133 -4.87 18.22 3.98
CA ILE A 133 -3.64 18.37 4.76
C ILE A 133 -2.50 19.00 3.94
N PRO A 134 -2.72 20.18 3.31
CA PRO A 134 -1.67 20.88 2.55
C PRO A 134 -0.46 21.29 3.43
N GLU A 135 -0.62 21.30 4.75
CA GLU A 135 0.43 21.59 5.73
C GLU A 135 1.40 20.43 6.00
N LEU A 136 1.26 19.29 5.31
CA LEU A 136 2.08 18.08 5.49
C LEU A 136 3.58 18.38 5.55
N GLU A 137 4.28 17.80 6.54
CA GLU A 137 5.74 17.97 6.73
C GLU A 137 6.54 16.68 6.48
N ALA A 138 5.91 15.51 6.65
CA ALA A 138 6.56 14.22 6.45
C ALA A 138 5.64 13.20 5.78
N MET A 139 6.18 12.41 4.86
CA MET A 139 5.44 11.35 4.17
C MET A 139 6.29 10.09 4.06
N ASP A 140 5.73 8.96 4.51
CA ASP A 140 6.30 7.63 4.25
C ASP A 140 5.43 6.92 3.23
N ILE A 141 5.97 6.59 2.05
CA ILE A 141 5.28 5.78 1.02
C ILE A 141 6.11 4.53 0.66
N SER A 142 6.95 4.08 1.58
CA SER A 142 7.81 2.92 1.42
C SER A 142 7.04 1.61 1.22
N CYS A 143 7.68 0.63 0.59
CA CYS A 143 7.15 -0.71 0.41
C CYS A 143 5.81 -0.79 -0.38
N ASN A 144 5.57 0.12 -1.32
CA ASN A 144 4.33 0.18 -2.11
C ASN A 144 4.49 -0.21 -3.58
N ARG A 145 5.66 -0.72 -3.97
CA ARG A 145 5.99 -1.16 -5.34
C ARG A 145 5.80 -0.05 -6.40
N LEU A 146 5.94 1.22 -6.00
CA LEU A 146 5.83 2.36 -6.91
C LEU A 146 6.95 2.34 -7.94
N ARG A 147 6.60 2.63 -9.20
CA ARG A 147 7.56 2.79 -10.30
C ARG A 147 7.67 4.22 -10.79
N MET A 148 6.57 4.95 -10.69
CA MET A 148 6.41 6.30 -11.24
C MET A 148 5.89 7.25 -10.16
N LEU A 149 6.30 8.50 -10.24
CA LEU A 149 5.95 9.60 -9.33
C LEU A 149 5.14 10.70 -10.02
N ASP A 150 4.49 10.42 -11.16
CA ASP A 150 3.71 11.43 -11.90
C ASP A 150 2.61 12.09 -11.05
N SER A 151 1.96 11.31 -10.18
CA SER A 151 0.94 11.82 -9.26
C SER A 151 1.46 12.87 -8.27
N PHE A 152 2.78 12.99 -8.12
CA PHE A 152 3.43 13.95 -7.22
C PHE A 152 3.68 15.31 -7.88
N ILE A 153 3.67 15.40 -9.21
CA ILE A 153 3.92 16.64 -9.95
C ILE A 153 2.96 17.75 -9.49
N ASP A 154 1.68 17.41 -9.33
CA ASP A 154 0.66 18.34 -8.83
C ASP A 154 0.68 18.49 -7.31
N LEU A 155 1.16 17.48 -6.58
CA LEU A 155 1.17 17.46 -5.12
C LEU A 155 2.25 18.37 -4.53
N VAL A 156 3.44 18.34 -5.12
CA VAL A 156 4.62 19.07 -4.66
C VAL A 156 4.33 20.57 -4.46
N PRO A 157 3.79 21.32 -5.44
CA PRO A 157 3.49 22.74 -5.26
C PRO A 157 2.36 23.02 -4.25
N LYS A 158 1.56 22.00 -3.87
CA LYS A 158 0.47 22.11 -2.90
C LYS A 158 0.87 21.71 -1.48
N THR A 159 2.04 21.10 -1.32
CA THR A 159 2.58 20.65 -0.03
C THR A 159 4.01 21.16 0.16
N PRO A 160 4.23 22.49 0.15
CA PRO A 160 5.58 23.07 0.14
C PRO A 160 6.37 22.83 1.42
N ASN A 161 5.74 22.31 2.47
CA ASN A 161 6.35 22.09 3.78
C ASN A 161 6.93 20.68 3.96
N VAL A 162 6.79 19.80 2.97
CA VAL A 162 7.30 18.42 3.04
C VAL A 162 8.83 18.45 3.07
N LYS A 163 9.38 17.98 4.19
CA LYS A 163 10.82 17.93 4.47
C LYS A 163 11.33 16.49 4.60
N ILE A 164 10.45 15.55 4.93
CA ILE A 164 10.81 14.14 5.08
C ILE A 164 10.00 13.34 4.07
N PHE A 165 10.69 12.59 3.22
CA PHE A 165 10.03 11.73 2.24
C PHE A 165 10.71 10.37 2.15
N TYR A 166 9.99 9.30 2.51
CA TYR A 166 10.52 7.95 2.46
C TYR A 166 9.94 7.19 1.27
N LEU A 167 10.83 6.81 0.35
CA LEU A 167 10.54 6.09 -0.88
C LEU A 167 11.19 4.71 -0.92
N ASN A 168 11.84 4.27 0.16
CA ASN A 168 12.56 3.00 0.21
C ASN A 168 11.65 1.80 -0.11
N ASP A 169 12.26 0.73 -0.63
CA ASP A 169 11.61 -0.54 -0.95
C ASP A 169 10.45 -0.42 -1.95
N ASN A 170 10.56 0.54 -2.86
CA ASN A 170 9.71 0.64 -4.05
C ASN A 170 10.45 0.05 -5.28
N LEU A 171 9.90 0.28 -6.48
CA LEU A 171 10.42 -0.22 -7.76
C LEU A 171 10.82 0.93 -8.69
N ILE A 172 11.37 2.01 -8.13
CA ILE A 172 11.79 3.17 -8.92
C ILE A 172 13.11 2.83 -9.62
N HIS A 173 13.09 2.87 -10.95
CA HIS A 173 14.24 2.52 -11.78
C HIS A 173 15.05 3.74 -12.20
N ASP A 174 14.40 4.87 -12.47
CA ASP A 174 14.98 5.98 -13.21
C ASP A 174 15.08 7.25 -12.37
N PHE A 175 16.20 7.95 -12.51
CA PHE A 175 16.49 9.19 -11.78
C PHE A 175 15.50 10.31 -12.16
N GLU A 176 14.94 10.28 -13.38
CA GLU A 176 13.90 11.21 -13.83
C GLU A 176 12.66 11.22 -12.93
N GLU A 177 12.36 10.10 -12.25
CA GLU A 177 11.25 10.06 -11.30
C GLU A 177 11.50 10.98 -10.10
N LEU A 178 12.75 11.11 -9.66
CA LEU A 178 13.12 11.95 -8.53
C LEU A 178 13.10 13.45 -8.89
N GLU A 179 13.28 13.79 -10.17
CA GLU A 179 13.10 15.17 -10.66
C GLU A 179 11.68 15.69 -10.43
N LYS A 180 10.68 14.80 -10.34
CA LYS A 180 9.26 15.15 -10.11
C LYS A 180 9.00 15.61 -8.68
N VAL A 181 9.90 15.29 -7.74
CA VAL A 181 9.77 15.64 -6.31
C VAL A 181 10.88 16.57 -5.81
N LYS A 182 11.84 16.95 -6.66
CA LYS A 182 12.99 17.79 -6.29
C LYS A 182 12.64 19.18 -5.76
N ALA A 183 11.45 19.70 -6.08
CA ALA A 183 11.04 21.03 -5.64
C ALA A 183 10.56 21.07 -4.19
N TRP A 184 10.46 19.92 -3.51
CA TRP A 184 10.28 19.89 -2.06
C TRP A 184 11.60 20.24 -1.35
N PRO A 185 11.55 21.01 -0.24
CA PRO A 185 12.72 21.33 0.58
C PRO A 185 13.06 20.14 1.50
N LEU A 186 13.38 19.00 0.89
CA LEU A 186 13.64 17.76 1.60
C LEU A 186 14.93 17.90 2.43
N VAL A 187 14.86 17.52 3.70
CA VAL A 187 16.02 17.37 4.59
C VAL A 187 16.33 15.91 4.88
N ASN A 188 15.40 15.01 4.57
CA ASN A 188 15.56 13.57 4.76
C ASN A 188 14.80 12.80 3.68
N LEU A 189 15.56 12.11 2.82
CA LEU A 189 15.06 11.28 1.73
C LEU A 189 15.62 9.87 1.90
N ARG A 190 14.76 8.84 1.77
CA ARG A 190 15.17 7.43 1.78
C ARG A 190 14.84 6.75 0.47
N LEU A 191 15.84 6.15 -0.16
CA LEU A 191 15.73 5.51 -1.48
C LEU A 191 16.17 4.04 -1.48
N GLU A 192 16.65 3.53 -0.35
CA GLU A 192 17.17 2.17 -0.21
C GLU A 192 16.18 1.12 -0.74
N GLY A 193 16.67 0.02 -1.30
CA GLY A 193 15.80 -1.04 -1.83
C GLY A 193 15.20 -0.76 -3.22
N ASN A 194 15.26 0.48 -3.73
CA ASN A 194 14.85 0.76 -5.11
C ASN A 194 15.90 0.27 -6.14
N PRO A 195 15.47 -0.21 -7.32
CA PRO A 195 16.38 -0.60 -8.41
C PRO A 195 17.38 0.49 -8.83
N LEU A 196 17.01 1.77 -8.78
CA LEU A 196 17.89 2.89 -9.11
C LEU A 196 19.17 2.91 -8.26
N ILE A 197 19.13 2.39 -7.03
CA ILE A 197 20.28 2.38 -6.13
C ILE A 197 21.45 1.59 -6.73
N ARG A 198 21.15 0.56 -7.53
CA ARG A 198 22.17 -0.27 -8.20
C ARG A 198 22.89 0.47 -9.34
N LYS A 199 22.38 1.64 -9.75
CA LYS A 199 23.02 2.48 -10.78
C LYS A 199 24.15 3.34 -10.20
N PHE A 200 24.25 3.48 -8.88
CA PHE A 200 25.38 4.15 -8.23
C PHE A 200 26.62 3.25 -8.19
N ARG A 201 27.79 3.85 -8.46
CA ARG A 201 29.08 3.15 -8.42
C ARG A 201 29.53 2.84 -7.00
N ASP A 202 29.27 3.77 -6.09
CA ASP A 202 29.66 3.71 -4.68
C ASP A 202 28.72 4.56 -3.81
N ASN A 203 28.90 4.45 -2.49
CA ASN A 203 28.12 5.20 -1.52
C ASN A 203 28.35 6.72 -1.62
N THR A 204 29.53 7.15 -2.06
CA THR A 204 29.87 8.57 -2.25
C THR A 204 29.01 9.19 -3.35
N SER A 205 28.84 8.48 -4.46
CA SER A 205 27.99 8.88 -5.59
C SER A 205 26.52 8.95 -5.18
N TYR A 206 26.06 8.00 -4.36
CA TYR A 206 24.73 8.01 -3.77
C TYR A 206 24.51 9.23 -2.88
N ILE A 207 25.41 9.47 -1.91
CA ILE A 207 25.32 10.60 -0.98
C ILE A 207 25.28 11.92 -1.75
N ARG A 208 26.17 12.10 -2.72
CA ARG A 208 26.20 13.31 -3.55
C ARG A 208 24.87 13.54 -4.26
N TYR A 209 24.35 12.53 -4.93
CA TYR A 209 23.08 12.65 -5.64
C TYR A 209 21.90 12.92 -4.70
N THR A 210 21.87 12.28 -3.52
CA THR A 210 20.84 12.62 -2.52
C THR A 210 21.00 14.05 -2.04
N CYS A 211 22.21 14.56 -1.80
CA CYS A 211 22.42 15.96 -1.43
C CYS A 211 21.92 16.92 -2.53
N GLU A 212 22.15 16.62 -3.81
CA GLU A 212 21.65 17.43 -4.93
C GLU A 212 20.11 17.51 -4.98
N ILE A 213 19.39 16.48 -4.50
CA ILE A 213 17.92 16.51 -4.38
C ILE A 213 17.46 17.26 -3.12
N LEU A 214 18.30 17.33 -2.08
CA LEU A 214 18.00 17.99 -0.81
C LEU A 214 18.33 19.49 -0.83
N GLU A 215 19.07 19.98 -1.83
CA GLU A 215 19.45 21.38 -2.06
C GLU A 215 18.38 22.18 -2.82
#